data_AF-A0A3B9SLV3-F1
#
_entry.id   AF-A0A3B9SLV3-F1
#
_cell.length_a   1.000
_cell.length_b   1.000
_cell.length_c   1.000
_cell.angle_alpha   90.00
_cell.angle_beta   90.00
_cell.angle_gamma   90.00
#
_symmetry.space_group_name_H-M   'P 1'
#
loop_
_entity.id
_entity.type
_entity.pdbx_description
1 polymer ?
#
loop_
_entity_poly.entity_id
_entity_poly.type
_entity_poly.pdbx_seq_one_letter_code
_entity_poly.pdbx_strand_id
1 'polypeptide(L)'
;MGVGAPANILENIALGVDMFDRVMPTRNARNGQIFTSEGIINLRNAKWRDDFSPLDPQGDASVDQRYTKAYMRHLFMADEALGKQIASIHNLRFYLWLVEEARKHIVAGDFAAWKNTLVPRLQNRL
;
A
#
# COMPACT_ATOMS: atom_id res chain seq x y z
N MET A 1 16.66 -1.30 10.36
CA MET A 1 15.71 -0.69 11.31
C MET A 1 15.27 0.68 10.81
N GLY A 2 13.98 1.03 10.92
CA GLY A 2 13.44 2.35 10.50
C GLY A 2 13.31 2.60 8.99
N VAL A 3 13.62 1.60 8.16
CA VAL A 3 13.46 1.62 6.70
C VAL A 3 12.15 0.92 6.34
N GLY A 4 11.44 1.42 5.33
CA GLY A 4 10.20 0.76 4.93
C GLY A 4 9.27 1.61 4.09
N ALA A 5 9.76 2.28 3.05
CA ALA A 5 8.88 2.60 1.93
C ALA A 5 8.75 1.32 1.08
N PRO A 6 7.62 1.06 0.40
CA PRO A 6 7.41 -0.21 -0.32
C PRO A 6 8.55 -0.59 -1.26
N ALA A 7 8.99 0.35 -2.11
CA ALA A 7 10.14 0.15 -3.00
C ALA A 7 11.43 -0.18 -2.23
N ASN A 8 11.71 0.54 -1.14
CA ASN A 8 12.90 0.29 -0.33
C ASN A 8 12.89 -1.08 0.32
N ILE A 9 11.72 -1.62 0.70
CA ILE A 9 11.64 -2.97 1.25
C ILE A 9 12.18 -3.97 0.22
N LEU A 10 11.69 -3.90 -1.02
CA LEU A 10 12.14 -4.83 -2.06
C LEU A 10 13.63 -4.64 -2.42
N GLU A 11 14.11 -3.39 -2.47
CA GLU A 11 15.53 -3.12 -2.72
C GLU A 11 16.42 -3.67 -1.61
N ASN A 12 16.02 -3.54 -0.34
CA ASN A 12 16.81 -4.05 0.78
C ASN A 12 16.74 -5.58 0.89
N ILE A 13 15.61 -6.20 0.55
CA ILE A 13 15.53 -7.66 0.40
C ILE A 13 16.54 -8.14 -0.66
N ALA A 14 16.67 -7.43 -1.79
CA ALA A 14 17.67 -7.75 -2.82
C ALA A 14 19.12 -7.64 -2.32
N LEU A 15 19.34 -6.86 -1.25
CA LEU A 15 20.64 -6.66 -0.59
C LEU A 15 20.83 -7.57 0.63
N GLY A 16 19.93 -8.54 0.86
CA GLY A 16 20.05 -9.52 1.94
C GLY A 16 19.53 -9.06 3.30
N VAL A 17 18.63 -8.07 3.35
CA VAL A 17 17.98 -7.66 4.60
C VAL A 17 16.69 -8.47 4.82
N ASP A 18 16.60 -9.11 5.98
CA ASP A 18 15.49 -10.04 6.29
C ASP A 18 14.38 -9.45 7.18
N MET A 19 14.63 -8.33 7.86
CA MET A 19 13.71 -7.75 8.84
C MET A 19 13.54 -6.24 8.67
N PHE A 20 12.28 -5.78 8.80
CA PHE A 20 11.89 -4.38 8.62
C PHE A 20 10.92 -3.92 9.70
N ASP A 21 11.08 -2.67 10.13
CA ASP A 21 10.18 -1.98 11.04
C ASP A 21 10.01 -0.53 10.57
N ARG A 22 8.76 -0.06 10.49
CA ARG A 22 8.48 1.36 10.22
C ARG A 22 7.07 1.75 10.64
N VAL A 23 6.94 2.98 11.14
CA VAL A 23 5.64 3.62 11.41
C VAL A 23 4.90 4.10 10.15
N MET A 24 5.57 4.11 9.00
CA MET A 24 5.08 4.68 7.74
C MET A 24 3.72 4.15 7.29
N PRO A 25 3.43 2.83 7.24
CA PRO A 25 2.14 2.33 6.77
C PRO A 25 0.97 2.94 7.54
N THR A 26 1.05 2.96 8.88
CA THR A 26 -0.03 3.48 9.71
C THR A 26 -0.03 5.01 9.80
N ARG A 27 1.12 5.66 9.89
CA ARG A 27 1.22 7.13 9.95
C ARG A 27 0.70 7.77 8.66
N ASN A 28 1.09 7.23 7.50
CA ASN A 28 0.71 7.79 6.21
C ASN A 28 -0.76 7.47 5.89
N ALA A 29 -1.25 6.29 6.27
CA ALA A 29 -2.67 5.94 6.21
C ALA A 29 -3.55 6.99 6.91
N ARG A 30 -3.23 7.34 8.17
CA ARG A 30 -3.99 8.33 8.94
C ARG A 30 -3.97 9.74 8.33
N ASN A 31 -3.01 10.01 7.44
CA ASN A 31 -2.91 11.26 6.70
C ASN A 31 -3.53 11.19 5.29
N GLY A 32 -4.13 10.04 4.92
CA GLY A 32 -4.84 9.84 3.65
C GLY A 32 -3.96 9.32 2.52
N GLN A 33 -2.73 8.90 2.80
CA GLN A 33 -1.88 8.25 1.80
C GLN A 33 -2.01 6.73 1.88
N ILE A 34 -2.42 6.14 0.77
CA ILE A 34 -2.71 4.72 0.59
C ILE A 34 -1.68 4.10 -0.35
N PHE A 35 -1.16 2.93 -0.01
CA PHE A 35 -0.24 2.16 -0.86
C PHE A 35 -1.00 1.04 -1.56
N THR A 36 -0.91 0.96 -2.88
CA THR A 36 -1.61 -0.05 -3.69
C THR A 36 -0.64 -0.76 -4.63
N SER A 37 -1.08 -1.89 -5.18
CA SER A 37 -0.37 -2.64 -6.22
C SER A 37 -0.05 -1.80 -7.47
N GLU A 38 -0.83 -0.75 -7.74
CA GLU A 38 -0.69 0.14 -8.89
C GLU A 38 0.01 1.47 -8.57
N GLY A 39 0.32 1.73 -7.30
CA GLY A 39 1.03 2.93 -6.85
C GLY A 39 0.41 3.59 -5.62
N ILE A 40 0.76 4.86 -5.42
CA ILE A 40 0.44 5.62 -4.21
C ILE A 40 -0.73 6.55 -4.47
N ILE A 41 -1.78 6.41 -3.67
CA ILE A 41 -2.98 7.24 -3.71
C ILE A 41 -2.95 8.26 -2.58
N ASN A 42 -3.36 9.50 -2.86
CA ASN A 42 -3.75 10.47 -1.84
C ASN A 42 -5.27 10.66 -1.86
N LEU A 43 -5.97 10.10 -0.86
CA LEU A 43 -7.44 10.09 -0.77
C LEU A 43 -8.06 11.49 -0.69
N ARG A 44 -7.30 12.52 -0.29
CA ARG A 44 -7.80 13.90 -0.25
C ARG A 44 -7.96 14.53 -1.65
N ASN A 45 -7.33 13.96 -2.67
CA ASN A 45 -7.41 14.49 -4.04
C ASN A 45 -8.86 14.46 -4.56
N ALA A 46 -9.28 15.53 -5.22
CA ALA A 46 -10.65 15.68 -5.74
C ALA A 46 -11.02 14.63 -6.80
N LYS A 47 -10.04 14.10 -7.55
CA LYS A 47 -10.31 13.09 -8.59
C LYS A 47 -10.91 11.78 -8.07
N TRP A 48 -10.75 11.49 -6.78
CA TRP A 48 -11.31 10.28 -6.16
C TRP A 48 -12.76 10.47 -5.68
N ARG A 49 -13.37 11.65 -5.87
CA ARG A 49 -14.72 11.97 -5.37
C ARG A 49 -15.78 11.01 -5.87
N ASP A 50 -15.73 10.68 -7.16
CA ASP A 50 -16.73 9.86 -7.85
C ASP A 50 -16.12 8.53 -8.35
N ASP A 51 -15.00 8.12 -7.73
CA ASP A 51 -14.34 6.85 -8.04
C ASP A 51 -14.88 5.73 -7.12
N PHE A 52 -15.76 4.90 -7.69
CA PHE A 52 -16.38 3.78 -6.99
C PHE A 52 -15.56 2.48 -7.06
N SER A 53 -14.33 2.52 -7.57
CA SER A 53 -13.42 1.37 -7.54
C SER A 53 -12.93 1.07 -6.11
N PRO A 54 -12.51 -0.18 -5.82
CA PRO A 54 -11.89 -0.54 -4.54
C PRO A 54 -10.60 0.24 -4.29
N LEU A 55 -10.12 0.24 -3.05
CA LEU A 55 -8.86 0.92 -2.67
C LEU A 55 -7.67 0.41 -3.50
N ASP A 56 -7.55 -0.91 -3.61
CA ASP A 56 -6.54 -1.60 -4.40
C ASP A 56 -7.22 -2.76 -5.17
N PRO A 57 -7.12 -2.82 -6.50
CA PRO A 57 -7.69 -3.93 -7.29
C PRO A 57 -7.16 -5.31 -6.92
N GLN A 58 -5.93 -5.40 -6.40
CA GLN A 58 -5.30 -6.64 -5.94
C GLN A 58 -5.31 -6.78 -4.42
N GLY A 59 -6.00 -5.86 -3.72
CA GLY A 59 -6.10 -5.85 -2.26
C GLY A 59 -6.93 -7.01 -1.74
N ASP A 60 -6.37 -7.77 -0.81
CA ASP A 60 -7.02 -8.89 -0.14
C ASP A 60 -7.43 -8.57 1.31
N ALA A 61 -7.24 -7.32 1.75
CA ALA A 61 -7.72 -6.91 3.06
C ALA A 61 -9.26 -6.91 3.06
N SER A 62 -9.85 -7.32 4.18
CA SER A 62 -11.31 -7.31 4.33
C SER A 62 -11.97 -5.94 4.04
N VAL A 63 -11.21 -4.85 4.15
CA VAL A 63 -11.68 -3.49 3.89
C VAL A 63 -11.64 -3.10 2.40
N ASP A 64 -10.81 -3.73 1.58
CA ASP A 64 -10.54 -3.30 0.20
C ASP A 64 -11.73 -3.56 -0.72
N GLN A 65 -12.46 -4.63 -0.44
CA GLN A 65 -13.65 -5.03 -1.20
C GLN A 65 -14.94 -4.43 -0.62
N ARG A 66 -14.89 -3.80 0.56
CA ARG A 66 -16.06 -3.24 1.26
C ARG A 66 -16.28 -1.76 1.00
N TYR A 67 -15.21 -1.02 0.72
CA TYR A 67 -15.25 0.43 0.63
C TYR A 67 -14.65 0.92 -0.68
N THR A 68 -15.27 1.95 -1.24
CA THR A 68 -14.79 2.59 -2.47
C THR A 68 -13.82 3.73 -2.16
N LYS A 69 -13.01 4.13 -3.15
CA LYS A 69 -12.17 5.33 -3.05
C LYS A 69 -13.00 6.59 -2.77
N ALA A 70 -14.19 6.72 -3.37
CA ALA A 70 -15.14 7.79 -3.13
C ALA A 70 -15.58 7.87 -1.65
N TYR A 71 -15.99 6.74 -1.07
CA TYR A 71 -16.39 6.69 0.33
C TYR A 71 -15.24 6.99 1.26
N MET A 72 -14.06 6.43 0.98
CA MET A 72 -12.85 6.69 1.75
C MET A 72 -12.46 8.16 1.71
N ARG A 73 -12.49 8.80 0.53
CA ARG A 73 -12.29 10.24 0.41
C ARG A 73 -13.30 11.02 1.25
N HIS A 74 -14.58 10.66 1.20
CA HIS A 74 -15.61 11.32 2.01
C HIS A 74 -15.24 11.30 3.50
N LEU A 75 -14.86 10.14 4.05
CA LEU A 75 -14.43 10.02 5.44
C LEU A 75 -13.22 10.91 5.77
N PHE A 76 -12.23 11.02 4.87
CA PHE A 76 -11.06 11.89 5.08
C PHE A 76 -11.37 13.39 4.98
N MET A 77 -12.36 13.78 4.18
CA MET A 77 -12.84 15.16 4.11
C MET A 77 -13.70 15.54 5.31
N ALA A 78 -14.45 14.58 5.86
CA ALA A 78 -15.24 14.74 7.08
C ALA A 78 -14.41 14.61 8.37
N ASP A 79 -13.10 14.32 8.26
CA ASP A 79 -12.18 14.04 9.37
C ASP A 79 -12.60 12.89 10.31
N GLU A 80 -13.32 11.91 9.76
CA GLU A 80 -13.84 10.77 10.49
C GLU A 80 -12.74 9.78 10.90
N ALA A 81 -12.80 9.31 12.14
CA ALA A 81 -11.82 8.34 12.68
C ALA A 81 -11.86 7.00 11.93
N LEU A 82 -13.03 6.61 11.41
CA LEU A 82 -13.22 5.39 10.64
C LEU A 82 -12.33 5.35 9.39
N GLY A 83 -12.19 6.48 8.68
CA GLY A 83 -11.33 6.57 7.49
C GLY A 83 -9.86 6.28 7.82
N LYS A 84 -9.40 6.79 8.96
CA LYS A 84 -8.04 6.57 9.49
C LYS A 84 -7.81 5.11 9.88
N GLN A 85 -8.82 4.45 10.45
CA GLN A 85 -8.76 3.03 10.82
C GLN A 85 -8.71 2.13 9.58
N ILE A 86 -9.65 2.31 8.64
CA ILE A 86 -9.71 1.53 7.39
C ILE A 86 -8.41 1.66 6.61
N ALA A 87 -7.93 2.90 6.39
CA ALA A 87 -6.67 3.16 5.70
C ALA A 87 -5.48 2.46 6.37
N SER A 88 -5.45 2.41 7.71
CA SER A 88 -4.35 1.78 8.46
C SER A 88 -4.38 0.26 8.30
N ILE A 89 -5.57 -0.35 8.35
CA ILE A 89 -5.74 -1.80 8.12
C ILE A 89 -5.27 -2.16 6.72
N HIS A 90 -5.72 -1.41 5.71
CA HIS A 90 -5.31 -1.61 4.33
C HIS A 90 -3.78 -1.49 4.17
N ASN A 91 -3.17 -0.37 4.58
CA ASN A 91 -1.73 -0.17 4.41
C ASN A 91 -0.89 -1.23 5.16
N LEU A 92 -1.33 -1.71 6.33
CA LEU A 92 -0.66 -2.80 7.02
C LEU A 92 -0.75 -4.10 6.23
N ARG A 93 -1.93 -4.44 5.74
CA ARG A 93 -2.11 -5.65 4.92
C ARG A 93 -1.31 -5.57 3.62
N PHE A 94 -1.29 -4.41 2.96
CA PHE A 94 -0.47 -4.18 1.78
C PHE A 94 1.03 -4.48 2.03
N TYR A 95 1.57 -4.07 3.18
CA TYR A 95 2.97 -4.37 3.53
C TYR A 95 3.20 -5.87 3.73
N LEU A 96 2.25 -6.56 4.36
CA LEU A 96 2.32 -8.02 4.53
C LEU A 96 2.25 -8.74 3.19
N TRP A 97 1.31 -8.35 2.33
CA TRP A 97 1.22 -8.85 0.96
C TRP A 97 2.53 -8.64 0.19
N LEU A 98 3.14 -7.45 0.26
CA LEU A 98 4.37 -7.15 -0.45
C LEU A 98 5.53 -8.09 -0.06
N VAL A 99 5.69 -8.38 1.24
CA VAL A 99 6.73 -9.30 1.71
C VAL A 99 6.38 -10.77 1.48
N GLU A 100 5.10 -11.12 1.45
CA GLU A 100 4.62 -12.45 1.04
C GLU A 100 4.92 -12.73 -0.43
N GLU A 101 4.63 -11.78 -1.32
CA GLU A 101 4.97 -11.88 -2.74
C GLU A 101 6.49 -11.93 -2.95
N ALA A 102 7.25 -11.08 -2.25
CA ALA A 102 8.70 -11.13 -2.28
C ALA A 102 9.21 -12.54 -1.91
N ARG A 103 8.67 -13.14 -0.84
CA ARG A 103 9.02 -14.52 -0.44
C ARG A 103 8.70 -15.54 -1.53
N LYS A 104 7.52 -15.46 -2.16
CA LYS A 104 7.12 -16.38 -3.24
C LYS A 104 8.12 -16.31 -4.40
N HIS A 105 8.48 -15.11 -4.82
CA HIS A 105 9.41 -14.89 -5.93
C HIS A 105 10.87 -15.26 -5.60
N ILE A 106 11.29 -15.13 -4.33
CA ILE A 106 12.60 -15.64 -3.89
C ILE A 106 12.65 -17.15 -4.01
N VAL A 107 11.61 -17.85 -3.53
CA VAL A 107 11.52 -19.32 -3.61
C VAL A 107 11.45 -19.81 -5.07
N ALA A 108 10.76 -19.07 -5.94
CA ALA A 108 10.68 -19.36 -7.37
C ALA A 108 11.96 -19.01 -8.15
N GLY A 109 12.88 -18.24 -7.57
CA GLY A 109 14.12 -17.81 -8.20
C GLY A 109 13.99 -16.66 -9.20
N ASP A 110 12.84 -15.99 -9.26
CA ASP A 110 12.54 -14.91 -10.21
C ASP A 110 12.39 -13.52 -9.54
N PHE A 111 12.69 -13.41 -8.25
CA PHE A 111 12.60 -12.18 -7.44
C PHE A 111 13.19 -10.93 -8.11
N ALA A 112 14.39 -11.02 -8.69
CA ALA A 112 15.03 -9.85 -9.30
C ALA A 112 14.23 -9.29 -10.49
N ALA A 113 13.73 -10.18 -11.35
CA ALA A 113 12.92 -9.79 -12.51
C ALA A 113 11.58 -9.20 -12.04
N TRP A 114 10.89 -9.88 -11.13
CA TRP A 114 9.63 -9.40 -10.55
C TRP A 114 9.80 -8.03 -9.87
N LYS A 115 10.79 -7.87 -8.98
CA LYS A 115 11.10 -6.61 -8.30
C LYS A 115 11.27 -5.46 -9.29
N ASN A 116 12.07 -5.67 -10.34
CA ASN A 116 12.37 -4.61 -11.32
C ASN A 116 11.11 -4.14 -12.08
N THR A 117 10.09 -5.00 -12.22
CA THR A 117 8.80 -4.60 -12.81
C THR A 117 7.90 -3.87 -11.81
N LEU A 118 7.98 -4.21 -10.52
CA LEU A 118 7.07 -3.73 -9.50
C LEU A 118 7.54 -2.42 -8.85
N VAL A 119 8.83 -2.26 -8.58
CA VAL A 119 9.40 -1.07 -7.92
C VAL A 119 8.98 0.25 -8.58
N PRO A 120 9.01 0.40 -9.93
CA PRO A 120 8.53 1.62 -10.58
C PRO A 120 7.05 1.93 -10.30
N ARG A 121 6.20 0.88 -10.24
CA ARG A 121 4.77 1.04 -9.95
C ARG A 121 4.56 1.51 -8.51
N LEU A 122 5.28 0.92 -7.56
CA LEU A 122 5.20 1.28 -6.14
C LEU A 122 5.62 2.73 -5.84
N GLN A 123 6.40 3.35 -6.72
CA GLN A 123 6.84 4.74 -6.60
C GLN A 123 5.91 5.71 -7.35
N ASN A 124 5.07 5.20 -8.24
CA ASN A 124 4.14 6.01 -9.01
C ASN A 124 3.11 6.67 -8.10
N ARG A 125 2.83 7.95 -8.32
CA ARG A 125 1.77 8.68 -7.61
C ARG A 125 0.58 8.78 -8.54
N LEU A 126 -0.48 8.06 -8.21
CA LEU A 126 -1.68 7.97 -9.01
C LEU A 126 -2.46 9.26 -8.98
#